data_AF-A0A3D3UKQ0-F1
#
_entry.id   AF-A0A3D3UKQ0-F1
#
_cell.length_a   1.000
_cell.length_b   1.000
_cell.length_c   1.000
_cell.angle_alpha   90.00
_cell.angle_beta   90.00
_cell.angle_gamma   90.00
#
_symmetry.space_group_name_H-M   'P 1'
#
loop_
_entity.id
_entity.type
_entity.pdbx_description
1 polymer ?
#
loop_
_entity_poly.entity_id
_entity_poly.type
_entity_poly.pdbx_seq_one_letter_code
_entity_poly.pdbx_strand_id
1 'polypeptide(L)'
;MKLPAFAMILRLRDEEQYDEIFEEAWQKAIGLINFTRGQQAMPGLIIDRPIHKDTKLTVAYFSTAEIENKTKLAQRFNIRPSLTMPGDYLVLSSTDSLARDIVDALGREIERTVKPLAETHSLVELEGVQLASILQANRQTLVRGDMVKKGSTQEEAEGGIDLLITLAKFFKSLKLSIGMHEGTTEASLEMKLNLQ
;
A
#
# COMPACT_ATOMS: atom_id res chain seq x y z
N MET A 1 3.58 -11.50 -11.52
CA MET A 1 4.01 -10.94 -10.22
C MET A 1 2.85 -10.16 -9.65
N LYS A 2 2.57 -10.31 -8.35
CA LYS A 2 1.58 -9.50 -7.63
C LYS A 2 2.34 -8.47 -6.78
N LEU A 3 2.02 -7.19 -6.97
CA LEU A 3 2.64 -6.13 -6.18
C LEU A 3 1.86 -5.94 -4.87
N PRO A 4 2.55 -5.79 -3.73
CA PRO A 4 1.90 -5.36 -2.50
C PRO A 4 1.26 -3.98 -2.69
N ALA A 5 0.05 -3.79 -2.17
CA ALA A 5 -0.55 -2.47 -2.10
C ALA A 5 0.14 -1.65 -0.99
N PHE A 6 0.22 -0.34 -1.20
CA PHE A 6 0.73 0.61 -0.23
C PHE A 6 -0.12 1.88 -0.24
N ALA A 7 -0.10 2.60 0.87
CA ALA A 7 -0.74 3.90 0.96
C ALA A 7 0.10 4.85 1.84
N MET A 8 -0.04 6.14 1.57
CA MET A 8 0.44 7.23 2.41
C MET A 8 -0.78 7.98 2.92
N ILE A 9 -0.81 8.22 4.23
CA ILE A 9 -1.90 8.91 4.93
C ILE A 9 -1.27 10.12 5.62
N LEU A 10 -1.78 11.31 5.33
CA LEU A 10 -1.29 12.57 5.87
C LEU A 10 -2.46 13.29 6.52
N ARG A 11 -2.27 13.82 7.73
CA ARG A 11 -3.27 14.67 8.37
C ARG A 11 -3.07 16.11 7.93
N LEU A 12 -4.09 16.71 7.36
CA LEU A 12 -4.14 18.10 6.92
C LEU A 12 -4.54 19.01 8.08
N ARG A 13 -3.95 20.20 8.15
CA ARG A 13 -4.31 21.21 9.15
C ARG A 13 -5.52 22.04 8.70
N ASP A 14 -5.59 22.37 7.40
CA ASP A 14 -6.58 23.27 6.81
C ASP A 14 -7.28 22.57 5.62
N GLU A 15 -8.09 21.55 5.90
CA GLU A 15 -8.70 20.67 4.89
C GLU A 15 -9.44 21.43 3.77
N GLU A 16 -10.25 22.43 4.12
CA GLU A 16 -11.08 23.19 3.17
C GLU A 16 -10.26 23.90 2.09
N GLN A 17 -9.03 24.32 2.41
CA GLN A 17 -8.15 25.00 1.48
C GLN A 17 -7.42 24.02 0.55
N TYR A 18 -7.15 22.81 1.03
CA TYR A 18 -6.22 21.89 0.36
C TYR A 18 -6.91 20.80 -0.45
N ASP A 19 -8.19 20.50 -0.20
CA ASP A 19 -8.93 19.47 -0.94
C ASP A 19 -8.90 19.71 -2.46
N GLU A 20 -9.28 20.92 -2.90
CA GLU A 20 -9.28 21.27 -4.32
C GLU A 20 -7.86 21.27 -4.90
N ILE A 21 -6.87 21.75 -4.12
CA ILE A 21 -5.47 21.81 -4.54
C ILE A 21 -4.91 20.40 -4.81
N PHE A 22 -5.17 19.45 -3.91
CA PHE A 22 -4.69 18.07 -4.07
C PHE A 22 -5.41 17.35 -5.21
N GLU A 23 -6.72 17.57 -5.36
CA GLU A 23 -7.49 17.02 -6.47
C GLU A 23 -6.98 17.55 -7.82
N GLU A 24 -6.75 18.85 -7.94
CA GLU A 24 -6.16 19.44 -9.14
C GLU A 24 -4.77 18.88 -9.44
N ALA A 25 -3.89 18.84 -8.42
CA ALA A 25 -2.54 18.33 -8.57
C ALA A 25 -2.54 16.87 -9.04
N TRP A 26 -3.44 16.06 -8.49
CA TRP A 26 -3.64 14.68 -8.90
C TRP A 26 -4.10 14.56 -10.35
N GLN A 27 -5.14 15.29 -10.74
CA GLN A 27 -5.64 15.28 -12.12
C GLN A 27 -4.58 15.76 -13.11
N LYS A 28 -3.80 16.79 -12.77
CA LYS A 28 -2.67 17.27 -13.59
C LYS A 28 -1.58 16.20 -13.72
N ALA A 29 -1.25 15.49 -12.64
CA ALA A 29 -0.27 14.41 -12.67
C ALA A 29 -0.72 13.25 -13.58
N ILE A 30 -1.97 12.79 -13.45
CA ILE A 30 -2.52 11.75 -14.34
C ILE A 30 -2.63 12.27 -15.78
N GLY A 31 -3.00 13.54 -15.96
CA GLY A 31 -3.04 14.20 -17.26
C GLY A 31 -1.69 14.18 -17.98
N LEU A 32 -0.60 14.49 -17.27
CA LEU A 32 0.76 14.45 -17.82
C LEU A 32 1.19 13.02 -18.21
N ILE A 33 0.82 12.02 -17.39
CA ILE A 33 1.05 10.61 -17.71
C ILE A 33 0.30 10.24 -19.00
N ASN A 34 -0.99 10.60 -19.08
CA ASN A 34 -1.81 10.34 -20.26
C ASN A 34 -1.30 11.05 -21.51
N PHE A 35 -0.80 12.28 -21.38
CA PHE A 35 -0.18 13.02 -22.47
C PHE A 35 1.04 12.27 -23.04
N THR A 36 1.99 11.88 -22.17
CA THR A 36 3.17 11.12 -22.57
C THR A 36 2.79 9.79 -23.24
N ARG A 37 1.79 9.10 -22.71
CA ARG A 37 1.30 7.84 -23.26
C ARG A 37 0.62 8.03 -24.62
N GLY A 38 -0.12 9.12 -24.79
CA GLY A 38 -0.68 9.52 -26.08
C GLY A 38 0.40 9.74 -27.14
N GLN A 39 1.51 10.41 -26.80
CA GLN A 39 2.66 10.57 -27.70
C GLN A 39 3.30 9.25 -28.09
N GLN A 40 3.26 8.24 -27.20
CA GLN A 40 3.79 6.90 -27.43
C GLN A 40 2.78 5.93 -28.07
N ALA A 41 1.60 6.41 -28.48
CA ALA A 41 0.49 5.59 -28.98
C ALA A 41 0.11 4.44 -28.01
N MET A 42 0.25 4.66 -26.71
CA MET A 42 -0.14 3.71 -25.67
C MET A 42 -1.50 4.08 -25.05
N PRO A 43 -2.31 3.11 -24.60
CA PRO A 43 -3.57 3.40 -23.92
C PRO A 43 -3.35 4.27 -22.67
N GLY A 44 -4.13 5.34 -22.52
CA GLY A 44 -4.16 6.17 -21.31
C GLY A 44 -4.85 5.48 -20.13
N LEU A 45 -4.72 6.08 -18.95
CA LEU A 45 -5.52 5.77 -17.79
C LEU A 45 -6.88 6.48 -17.89
N ILE A 46 -7.93 5.76 -17.53
CA ILE A 46 -9.26 6.31 -17.30
C ILE A 46 -9.27 6.87 -15.87
N ILE A 47 -9.72 8.12 -15.73
CA ILE A 47 -10.00 8.73 -14.42
C ILE A 47 -11.48 8.52 -14.14
N ASP A 48 -11.79 8.02 -12.95
CA ASP A 48 -13.14 7.84 -12.46
C ASP A 48 -13.23 8.40 -11.03
N ARG A 49 -14.44 8.78 -10.62
CA ARG A 49 -14.70 9.41 -9.32
C ARG A 49 -15.80 8.68 -8.54
N PRO A 50 -15.59 7.40 -8.18
CA PRO A 50 -16.57 6.67 -7.41
C PRO A 50 -16.70 7.27 -6.00
N ILE A 51 -17.89 7.15 -5.44
CA ILE A 51 -18.17 7.51 -4.04
C ILE A 51 -18.19 6.22 -3.23
N HIS A 52 -17.46 6.18 -2.11
CA HIS A 52 -17.50 5.09 -1.14
C HIS A 52 -17.95 5.65 0.21
N LYS A 53 -19.12 5.21 0.68
CA LYS A 53 -19.87 5.85 1.77
C LYS A 53 -20.11 7.33 1.43
N ASP A 54 -19.57 8.25 2.21
CA ASP A 54 -19.70 9.69 2.00
C ASP A 54 -18.39 10.33 1.51
N THR A 55 -17.37 9.52 1.20
CA THR A 55 -16.07 10.01 0.73
C THR A 55 -15.92 9.80 -0.77
N LYS A 56 -15.52 10.86 -1.47
CA LYS A 56 -15.19 10.80 -2.90
C LYS A 56 -13.79 10.21 -3.08
N LEU A 57 -13.67 9.24 -3.96
CA LEU A 57 -12.38 8.71 -4.40
C LEU A 57 -12.13 9.24 -5.82
N THR A 58 -10.89 9.59 -6.12
CA THR A 58 -10.43 9.86 -7.48
C THR A 58 -9.46 8.75 -7.86
N VAL A 59 -9.89 7.87 -8.77
CA VAL A 59 -9.16 6.66 -9.14
C VAL A 59 -8.70 6.74 -10.59
N ALA A 60 -7.50 6.25 -10.90
CA ALA A 60 -7.04 6.10 -12.27
C ALA A 60 -6.74 4.63 -12.58
N TYR A 61 -7.16 4.12 -13.73
CA TYR A 61 -6.97 2.71 -14.09
C TYR A 61 -6.94 2.45 -15.60
N PHE A 62 -6.38 1.31 -15.99
CA PHE A 62 -6.44 0.86 -17.39
C PHE A 62 -7.73 0.10 -17.67
N SER A 63 -8.36 0.36 -18.82
CA SER A 63 -9.51 -0.43 -19.28
C SER A 63 -9.13 -1.90 -19.44
N THR A 64 -10.03 -2.79 -19.02
CA THR A 64 -9.96 -4.24 -19.27
C THR A 64 -11.03 -4.72 -20.26
N ALA A 65 -11.78 -3.78 -20.87
CA ALA A 65 -12.93 -4.10 -21.72
C ALA A 65 -12.55 -4.98 -22.92
N GLU A 66 -11.38 -4.75 -23.51
CA GLU A 66 -10.87 -5.47 -24.69
C GLU A 66 -10.01 -6.69 -24.32
N ILE A 67 -9.99 -7.10 -23.05
CA ILE A 67 -9.17 -8.23 -22.61
C ILE A 67 -10.03 -9.49 -22.49
N GLU A 68 -9.87 -10.38 -23.46
CA GLU A 68 -10.56 -11.68 -23.51
C GLU A 68 -10.20 -12.58 -22.31
N ASN A 69 -8.91 -12.66 -21.97
CA ASN A 69 -8.43 -13.54 -20.90
C ASN A 69 -8.00 -12.74 -19.65
N LYS A 70 -8.94 -12.60 -18.72
CA LYS A 70 -8.72 -11.90 -17.43
C LYS A 70 -7.93 -12.71 -16.40
N THR A 71 -7.59 -13.97 -16.67
CA THR A 71 -6.84 -14.83 -15.73
C THR A 71 -5.32 -14.54 -15.72
N LYS A 72 -4.80 -13.88 -16.77
CA LYS A 72 -3.38 -13.52 -16.90
C LYS A 72 -3.22 -12.05 -17.30
N LEU A 73 -3.68 -11.15 -16.43
CA LEU A 73 -3.52 -9.72 -16.65
C LEU A 73 -2.04 -9.30 -16.50
N ALA A 74 -1.64 -8.34 -17.34
CA ALA A 74 -0.33 -7.70 -17.25
C ALA A 74 -0.13 -6.98 -15.91
N GLN A 75 1.13 -6.79 -15.50
CA GLN A 75 1.45 -6.21 -14.19
C GLN A 75 0.84 -4.82 -13.96
N ARG A 76 0.66 -4.03 -15.02
CA ARG A 76 0.02 -2.69 -14.98
C ARG A 76 -1.40 -2.70 -14.38
N PHE A 77 -2.09 -3.84 -14.39
CA PHE A 77 -3.42 -3.99 -13.78
C PHE A 77 -3.37 -4.26 -12.27
N ASN A 78 -2.18 -4.39 -11.65
CA ASN A 78 -2.04 -4.46 -10.19
C ASN A 78 -2.15 -3.09 -9.51
N ILE A 79 -2.07 -1.99 -10.28
CA ILE A 79 -2.03 -0.64 -9.73
C ILE A 79 -3.24 0.13 -10.25
N ARG A 80 -3.99 0.69 -9.31
CA ARG A 80 -5.12 1.59 -9.55
C ARG A 80 -4.94 2.78 -8.61
N PRO A 81 -3.99 3.68 -8.93
CA PRO A 81 -3.65 4.76 -8.03
C PRO A 81 -4.92 5.54 -7.69
N SER A 82 -5.08 5.86 -6.41
CA SER A 82 -6.30 6.42 -5.85
C SER A 82 -5.97 7.52 -4.86
N LEU A 83 -6.69 8.63 -4.99
CA LEU A 83 -6.71 9.76 -4.05
C LEU A 83 -8.05 9.75 -3.32
N THR A 84 -8.04 9.95 -2.01
CA THR A 84 -9.26 10.16 -1.22
C THR A 84 -8.95 11.01 0.00
N MET A 85 -9.94 11.82 0.42
CA MET A 85 -9.77 12.77 1.54
C MET A 85 -10.92 12.62 2.55
N PRO A 86 -10.91 11.58 3.42
CA PRO A 86 -11.91 11.41 4.46
C PRO A 86 -11.62 12.31 5.68
N GLY A 87 -12.45 13.32 5.91
CA GLY A 87 -12.23 14.30 6.99
C GLY A 87 -10.90 15.04 6.78
N ASP A 88 -10.12 15.19 7.85
CA ASP A 88 -8.85 15.94 7.82
C ASP A 88 -7.66 15.10 7.33
N TYR A 89 -7.90 14.00 6.61
CA TYR A 89 -6.84 13.12 6.11
C TYR A 89 -6.76 13.12 4.59
N LEU A 90 -5.55 13.27 4.07
CA LEU A 90 -5.19 12.97 2.69
C LEU A 90 -4.65 11.55 2.58
N VAL A 91 -5.28 10.73 1.73
CA VAL A 91 -4.87 9.35 1.47
C VAL A 91 -4.49 9.19 0.00
N LEU A 92 -3.22 8.82 -0.23
CA LEU A 92 -2.71 8.39 -1.53
C LEU A 92 -2.48 6.88 -1.48
N SER A 93 -3.19 6.13 -2.30
CA SER A 93 -3.11 4.67 -2.33
C SER A 93 -2.72 4.14 -3.69
N SER A 94 -2.00 3.01 -3.71
CA SER A 94 -1.67 2.30 -4.95
C SER A 94 -2.85 1.54 -5.55
N THR A 95 -3.90 1.26 -4.77
CA THR A 95 -5.11 0.57 -5.22
C THR A 95 -6.38 1.22 -4.68
N ASP A 96 -7.48 1.12 -5.42
CA ASP A 96 -8.79 1.62 -4.99
C ASP A 96 -9.36 0.78 -3.84
N SER A 97 -9.06 -0.52 -3.79
CA SER A 97 -9.48 -1.38 -2.69
C SER A 97 -8.87 -0.93 -1.35
N LEU A 98 -7.55 -0.68 -1.32
CA LEU A 98 -6.86 -0.25 -0.11
C LEU A 98 -7.32 1.16 0.30
N ALA A 99 -7.57 2.06 -0.66
CA ALA A 99 -8.15 3.36 -0.36
C ALA A 99 -9.50 3.24 0.36
N ARG A 100 -10.40 2.35 -0.09
CA ARG A 100 -11.69 2.09 0.57
C ARG A 100 -11.53 1.50 1.96
N ASP A 101 -10.62 0.53 2.12
CA ASP A 101 -10.33 -0.08 3.42
C ASP A 101 -9.82 0.96 4.43
N ILE A 102 -8.98 1.91 3.98
CA ILE A 102 -8.48 3.02 4.80
C ILE A 102 -9.61 4.00 5.14
N VAL A 103 -10.46 4.37 4.18
CA VAL A 103 -11.65 5.21 4.46
C VAL A 103 -12.53 4.56 5.53
N ASP A 104 -12.74 3.24 5.43
CA ASP A 104 -13.52 2.49 6.41
C ASP A 104 -12.84 2.46 7.79
N ALA A 105 -11.51 2.36 7.85
CA ALA A 105 -10.75 2.39 9.08
C ALA A 105 -10.78 3.78 9.74
N LEU A 106 -10.48 4.84 8.98
CA LEU A 106 -10.48 6.22 9.45
C LEU A 106 -11.87 6.65 9.92
N GLY A 107 -12.94 6.29 9.20
CA GLY A 107 -14.30 6.57 9.64
C GLY A 107 -14.61 6.00 11.03
N ARG A 108 -14.15 4.77 11.32
CA ARG A 108 -14.30 4.16 12.65
C ARG A 108 -13.44 4.83 13.72
N GLU A 109 -12.26 5.31 13.37
CA GLU A 109 -11.38 6.01 14.31
C GLU A 109 -11.91 7.40 14.67
N ILE A 110 -12.42 8.14 13.69
CA ILE A 110 -13.05 9.46 13.87
C ILE A 110 -14.24 9.35 14.83
N GLU A 111 -15.12 8.35 14.63
CA GLU A 111 -16.26 8.10 15.52
C GLU A 111 -15.85 7.74 16.95
N ARG A 112 -14.68 7.11 17.14
CA ARG A 112 -14.27 6.54 18.43
C ARG A 112 -13.43 7.47 19.30
N THR A 113 -13.14 8.71 18.86
CA THR A 113 -12.28 9.68 19.59
C THR A 113 -11.01 8.99 20.13
N VAL A 114 -10.23 8.40 19.24
CA VAL A 114 -9.06 7.59 19.61
C VAL A 114 -8.01 8.44 20.33
N LYS A 115 -7.49 7.93 21.46
CA LYS A 115 -6.39 8.59 22.18
C LYS A 115 -5.09 8.43 21.38
N PRO A 116 -4.34 9.52 21.15
CA PRO A 116 -3.02 9.43 20.53
C PRO A 116 -2.10 8.54 21.39
N LEU A 117 -1.18 7.84 20.73
CA LEU A 117 -0.12 7.11 21.41
C LEU A 117 0.77 8.15 22.10
N ALA A 118 0.70 8.19 23.45
CA ALA A 118 1.49 9.12 24.22
C ALA A 118 2.98 8.96 23.89
N GLU A 119 3.66 10.09 23.70
CA GLU A 119 5.12 10.16 23.58
C GLU A 119 5.74 9.36 22.41
N THR A 120 4.94 8.84 21.48
CA THR A 120 5.42 8.06 20.32
C THR A 120 5.46 8.93 19.06
N HIS A 121 6.63 9.12 18.45
CA HIS A 121 6.77 9.87 17.20
C HIS A 121 6.97 8.96 15.98
N SER A 122 7.28 7.69 16.18
CA SER A 122 7.43 6.73 15.09
C SER A 122 6.94 5.35 15.50
N LEU A 123 6.18 4.73 14.62
CA LEU A 123 5.60 3.41 14.80
C LEU A 123 5.76 2.62 13.51
N VAL A 124 6.29 1.40 13.64
CA VAL A 124 6.34 0.42 12.56
C VAL A 124 5.64 -0.84 13.03
N GLU A 125 4.67 -1.31 12.25
CA GLU A 125 3.94 -2.55 12.51
C GLU A 125 4.07 -3.49 11.30
N LEU A 126 4.37 -4.76 11.57
CA LEU A 126 4.43 -5.82 10.58
C LEU A 126 3.57 -6.99 11.02
N GLU A 127 2.66 -7.42 10.14
CA GLU A 127 1.82 -8.59 10.33
C GLU A 127 2.44 -9.80 9.61
N GLY A 128 2.95 -10.78 10.36
CA GLY A 128 3.73 -11.88 9.81
C GLY A 128 2.93 -12.81 8.91
N VAL A 129 1.67 -13.10 9.26
CA VAL A 129 0.77 -13.92 8.42
C VAL A 129 0.53 -13.27 7.05
N GLN A 130 0.33 -11.96 7.02
CA GLN A 130 0.13 -11.22 5.77
C GLN A 130 1.43 -11.15 4.96
N LEU A 131 2.56 -10.86 5.61
CA LEU A 131 3.88 -10.86 4.98
C LEU A 131 4.21 -12.23 4.36
N ALA A 132 3.99 -13.32 5.10
CA ALA A 132 4.20 -14.68 4.61
C ALA A 132 3.34 -14.98 3.38
N SER A 133 2.06 -14.56 3.38
CA SER A 133 1.15 -14.72 2.24
C SER A 133 1.64 -13.96 1.00
N ILE A 134 2.13 -12.72 1.17
CA ILE A 134 2.69 -11.90 0.09
C ILE A 134 3.94 -12.55 -0.50
N LEU A 135 4.86 -13.02 0.37
CA LEU A 135 6.08 -13.71 -0.04
C LEU A 135 5.76 -15.01 -0.77
N GLN A 136 4.82 -15.81 -0.24
CA GLN A 136 4.37 -17.05 -0.86
C GLN A 136 3.75 -16.82 -2.24
N ALA A 137 2.88 -15.80 -2.37
CA ALA A 137 2.24 -15.45 -3.63
C ALA A 137 3.25 -15.03 -4.73
N ASN A 138 4.45 -14.61 -4.33
CA ASN A 138 5.52 -14.17 -5.23
C ASN A 138 6.75 -15.09 -5.24
N ARG A 139 6.71 -16.25 -4.55
CA ARG A 139 7.87 -17.15 -4.36
C ARG A 139 8.66 -17.39 -5.65
N GLN A 140 7.99 -17.87 -6.70
CA GLN A 140 8.65 -18.17 -7.98
C GLN A 140 9.31 -16.94 -8.62
N THR A 141 8.73 -15.75 -8.43
CA THR A 141 9.32 -14.51 -8.95
C THR A 141 10.56 -14.12 -8.15
N LEU A 142 10.53 -14.29 -6.82
CA LEU A 142 11.65 -14.03 -5.93
C LEU A 142 12.82 -14.98 -6.20
N VAL A 143 12.56 -16.28 -6.34
CA VAL A 143 13.58 -17.30 -6.68
C VAL A 143 14.27 -16.98 -7.99
N ARG A 144 13.51 -16.71 -9.05
CA ARG A 144 14.07 -16.29 -10.34
C ARG A 144 14.89 -15.00 -10.22
N GLY A 145 14.39 -14.05 -9.42
CA GLY A 145 15.09 -12.79 -9.16
C GLY A 145 16.42 -13.01 -8.43
N ASP A 146 16.48 -13.92 -7.48
CA ASP A 146 17.69 -14.27 -6.73
C ASP A 146 18.72 -14.93 -7.66
N MET A 147 18.31 -15.93 -8.44
CA MET A 147 19.18 -16.59 -9.43
C MET A 147 19.77 -15.60 -10.45
N VAL A 148 18.95 -14.68 -10.97
CA VAL A 148 19.40 -13.70 -11.97
C VAL A 148 20.29 -12.63 -11.36
N LYS A 149 19.95 -12.11 -10.17
CA LYS A 149 20.66 -10.97 -9.58
C LYS A 149 21.89 -11.37 -8.78
N LYS A 150 21.83 -12.52 -8.09
CA LYS A 150 22.89 -13.00 -7.20
C LYS A 150 23.66 -14.20 -7.75
N GLY A 151 23.21 -14.80 -8.86
CA GLY A 151 23.86 -15.96 -9.46
C GLY A 151 23.72 -17.25 -8.66
N SER A 152 22.77 -17.30 -7.72
CA SER A 152 22.51 -18.48 -6.90
C SER A 152 21.98 -19.64 -7.73
N THR A 153 22.25 -20.86 -7.29
CA THR A 153 21.58 -22.04 -7.85
C THR A 153 20.08 -22.01 -7.51
N GLN A 154 19.27 -22.80 -8.24
CA GLN A 154 17.85 -22.89 -7.96
C GLN A 154 17.59 -23.41 -6.54
N GLU A 155 18.32 -24.43 -6.08
CA GLU A 155 18.15 -25.03 -4.76
C GLU A 155 18.47 -24.02 -3.63
N GLU A 156 19.57 -23.27 -3.76
CA GLU A 156 19.94 -22.22 -2.79
C GLU A 156 18.90 -21.09 -2.74
N ALA A 157 18.43 -20.64 -3.91
CA ALA A 157 17.42 -19.59 -4.00
C ALA A 157 16.09 -20.04 -3.38
N GLU A 158 15.67 -21.27 -3.67
CA GLU A 158 14.46 -21.85 -3.08
C GLU A 158 14.58 -21.98 -1.57
N GLY A 159 15.68 -22.55 -1.06
CA GLY A 159 15.92 -22.68 0.38
C GLY A 159 15.96 -21.34 1.11
N GLY A 160 16.62 -20.33 0.54
CA GLY A 160 16.68 -18.99 1.12
C GLY A 160 15.31 -18.30 1.20
N ILE A 161 14.51 -18.37 0.13
CA ILE A 161 13.17 -17.78 0.11
C ILE A 161 12.21 -18.55 1.03
N ASP A 162 12.31 -19.88 1.09
CA ASP A 162 11.47 -20.70 1.98
C ASP A 162 11.78 -20.46 3.46
N LEU A 163 13.05 -20.24 3.80
CA LEU A 163 13.44 -19.82 5.14
C LEU A 163 12.82 -18.47 5.50
N LEU A 164 12.86 -17.48 4.61
CA LEU A 164 12.24 -16.16 4.84
C LEU A 164 10.72 -16.28 5.03
N ILE A 165 10.04 -17.10 4.23
CA ILE A 165 8.61 -17.34 4.38
C ILE A 165 8.32 -18.02 5.73
N THR A 166 9.14 -18.96 6.14
CA THR A 166 8.99 -19.68 7.43
C THR A 166 9.17 -18.72 8.61
N LEU A 167 10.19 -17.87 8.58
CA LEU A 167 10.40 -16.84 9.59
C LEU A 167 9.21 -15.88 9.66
N ALA A 168 8.68 -15.45 8.50
CA ALA A 168 7.49 -14.59 8.45
C ALA A 168 6.24 -15.25 9.07
N LYS A 169 6.09 -16.58 8.95
CA LYS A 169 5.00 -17.33 9.60
C LYS A 169 5.17 -17.46 11.11
N PHE A 170 6.41 -17.42 11.59
CA PHE A 170 6.75 -17.66 13.00
C PHE A 170 6.37 -16.48 13.91
N PHE A 171 6.40 -15.25 13.41
CA PHE A 171 5.85 -14.11 14.14
C PHE A 171 4.42 -13.82 13.69
N LYS A 172 3.52 -13.58 14.65
CA LYS A 172 2.19 -13.05 14.42
C LYS A 172 2.28 -11.57 14.06
N SER A 173 2.90 -10.78 14.94
CA SER A 173 3.06 -9.34 14.75
C SER A 173 4.40 -8.86 15.32
N LEU A 174 5.02 -7.90 14.64
CA LEU A 174 6.18 -7.16 15.14
C LEU A 174 5.80 -5.68 15.20
N LYS A 175 6.01 -5.05 16.36
CA LYS A 175 5.73 -3.64 16.58
C LYS A 175 6.98 -2.96 17.13
N LEU A 176 7.50 -1.98 16.41
CA LEU A 176 8.59 -1.11 16.86
C LEU A 176 8.03 0.29 17.09
N SER A 177 8.10 0.79 18.32
CA SER A 177 7.68 2.13 18.69
C SER A 177 8.90 2.93 19.15
N ILE A 178 9.05 4.15 18.67
CA ILE A 178 10.12 5.08 19.06
C ILE A 178 9.46 6.36 19.56
N GLY A 179 9.88 6.77 20.75
CA GLY A 179 9.27 7.87 21.48
C GLY A 179 10.25 8.63 22.34
N MET A 180 9.73 9.63 23.04
CA MET A 180 10.50 10.48 23.94
C MET A 180 9.89 10.38 25.34
N HIS A 181 10.55 9.65 26.23
CA HIS A 181 10.12 9.46 27.61
C HIS A 181 11.11 10.19 28.53
N GLU A 182 10.61 11.07 29.40
CA GLU A 182 11.41 11.87 30.35
C GLU A 182 12.61 12.63 29.73
N GLY A 183 12.52 12.99 28.44
CA GLY A 183 13.57 13.70 27.71
C GLY A 183 14.63 12.81 27.05
N THR A 184 14.51 11.49 27.18
CA THR A 184 15.34 10.51 26.46
C THR A 184 14.57 9.82 25.33
N THR A 185 15.24 9.60 24.21
CA THR A 185 14.68 8.78 23.13
C THR A 185 14.68 7.31 23.54
N GLU A 186 13.50 6.71 23.62
CA GLU A 186 13.31 5.30 23.93
C GLU A 186 12.76 4.55 22.71
N ALA A 187 13.26 3.33 22.51
CA ALA A 187 12.78 2.42 21.48
C ALA A 187 12.26 1.13 22.13
N SER A 188 11.02 0.77 21.83
CA SER A 188 10.37 -0.44 22.33
C SER A 188 10.03 -1.37 21.18
N LEU A 189 10.46 -2.63 21.29
CA LEU A 189 10.18 -3.70 20.32
C LEU A 189 9.28 -4.74 20.97
N GLU A 190 8.04 -4.85 20.51
CA GLU A 190 7.09 -5.88 20.90
C GLU A 190 6.98 -6.93 19.78
N MET A 191 7.16 -8.20 20.14
CA MET A 191 7.06 -9.33 19.20
C MET A 191 6.06 -10.34 19.73
N LYS A 192 5.05 -10.67 18.91
CA LYS A 192 4.11 -11.76 19.18
C LYS A 192 4.48 -12.92 18.28
N LEU A 193 4.77 -14.06 18.87
CA LEU A 193 5.10 -15.29 18.15
C LEU A 193 3.85 -16.13 17.93
N ASN A 194 3.81 -16.81 16.78
CA ASN A 194 2.81 -17.82 16.47
C ASN A 194 3.44 -19.20 16.70
N LEU A 195 3.36 -19.68 17.94
CA LEU A 195 3.83 -21.00 18.34
C LEU A 195 2.69 -22.01 18.14
N GLN A 196 2.43 -22.36 16.88
CA GLN A 196 1.52 -23.45 16.50
C GLN A 196 2.26 -24.46 15.63
#